data_AF-A0A9E1I9T6-F1
#
_entry.id   AF-A0A9E1I9T6-F1
#
_cell.length_a   1.000
_cell.length_b   1.000
_cell.length_c   1.000
_cell.angle_alpha   90.00
_cell.angle_beta   90.00
_cell.angle_gamma   90.00
#
_symmetry.space_group_name_H-M   'P 1'
#
loop_
_entity.id
_entity.type
_entity.pdbx_description
1 polymer ?
#
loop_
_entity_poly.entity_id
_entity_poly.type
_entity_poly.pdbx_seq_one_letter_code
_entity_poly.pdbx_strand_id
1 'polypeptide(L)'
;MVEKYFEKLLWGSRLMVLAAVISSMLLSLLLFVITAVDVAGLLAHAPDYFSASGEDRRLLKIEMVAHTVGAIDGFLLATILLIFSLGLYELFISDIDEAKESGQSSKVLVINSLDDLKAKLAKVILMILVVTFFEVSLSMSFTGALDLLYFSLGILMVSLALYFGSKAKH
;
A
#
# COMPACT_ATOMS: atom_id res chain seq x y z
N MET A 1 36.20 24.76 11.42
CA MET A 1 34.91 25.44 11.14
C MET A 1 33.98 24.57 10.31
N VAL A 2 34.47 23.89 9.27
CA VAL A 2 33.68 22.96 8.44
C VAL A 2 33.04 21.83 9.27
N GLU A 3 33.78 21.25 10.21
CA GLU A 3 33.32 20.19 11.12
C GLU A 3 32.10 20.59 11.96
N LYS A 4 32.12 21.78 12.59
CA LYS A 4 30.95 22.31 13.35
C LYS A 4 29.72 22.55 12.46
N TYR A 5 29.92 22.94 11.20
CA TYR A 5 28.81 23.11 10.25
C TYR A 5 28.24 21.75 9.82
N PHE A 6 29.12 20.76 9.63
CA PHE A 6 28.75 19.40 9.25
C PHE A 6 28.04 18.67 10.40
N GLU A 7 28.51 18.82 11.65
CA GLU A 7 27.81 18.33 12.84
C GLU A 7 26.43 18.97 12.99
N LYS A 8 26.30 20.29 12.76
CA LYS A 8 25.01 20.99 12.84
C LYS A 8 24.04 20.56 11.73
N LEU A 9 24.56 20.26 10.53
CA LEU A 9 23.80 19.67 9.42
C LEU A 9 23.35 18.24 9.73
N LEU A 10 24.24 17.42 10.29
CA LEU A 10 23.95 16.06 10.76
C LEU A 10 22.91 16.06 11.89
N TRP A 11 22.98 17.03 12.80
CA TRP A 11 21.98 17.21 13.86
C TRP A 11 20.62 17.63 13.30
N GLY A 12 20.61 18.47 12.25
CA GLY A 12 19.40 18.83 11.49
C GLY A 12 18.75 17.66 10.74
N SER A 13 19.50 16.58 10.46
CA SER A 13 18.98 15.36 9.84
C SER A 13 17.83 14.75 10.66
N ARG A 14 17.91 14.80 12.00
CA ARG A 14 16.83 14.29 12.87
C ARG A 14 15.51 15.04 12.67
N LEU A 15 15.56 16.36 12.48
CA LEU A 15 14.36 17.16 12.21
C LEU A 15 13.76 16.82 10.84
N MET A 16 14.61 16.55 9.84
CA MET A 16 14.16 16.12 8.52
C MET A 16 13.46 14.76 8.58
N VAL A 17 14.00 13.81 9.38
CA VAL A 17 13.36 12.51 9.57
C VAL A 17 12.04 12.65 10.35
N LEU A 18 11.99 13.46 11.41
CA LEU A 18 10.74 13.74 12.13
C LEU A 18 9.65 14.30 11.20
N ALA A 19 10.01 15.22 10.30
CA ALA A 19 9.07 15.74 9.31
C ALA A 19 8.55 14.63 8.37
N ALA A 20 9.41 13.71 7.94
CA ALA A 20 9.02 12.57 7.11
C ALA A 20 8.11 11.57 7.86
N VAL A 21 8.41 11.30 9.14
CA VAL A 21 7.58 10.47 10.03
C VAL A 21 6.19 11.07 10.17
N ILE A 22 6.09 12.35 10.53
CA ILE A 22 4.80 13.03 10.71
C ILE A 22 4.00 13.05 9.40
N SER A 23 4.65 13.37 8.28
CA SER A 23 4.00 13.42 6.97
C SER A 23 3.46 12.05 6.54
N SER A 24 4.25 10.98 6.71
CA SER A 24 3.82 9.61 6.39
C SER A 24 2.72 9.09 7.33
N MET A 25 2.75 9.48 8.61
CA MET A 25 1.69 9.16 9.57
C MET A 25 0.36 9.84 9.21
N LEU A 26 0.40 11.13 8.87
CA LEU A 26 -0.78 11.87 8.42
C LEU A 26 -1.34 11.32 7.11
N LEU A 27 -0.47 10.97 6.16
CA LEU A 27 -0.89 10.39 4.88
C LEU A 27 -1.54 9.01 5.07
N SER A 28 -0.98 8.18 5.95
CA SER A 28 -1.58 6.90 6.33
C SER A 28 -2.98 7.10 6.92
N LEU A 29 -3.14 8.00 7.89
CA LEU A 29 -4.45 8.30 8.50
C LEU A 29 -5.45 8.80 7.47
N LEU A 30 -5.03 9.70 6.59
CA LEU A 30 -5.88 10.23 5.53
C LEU A 30 -6.35 9.11 4.59
N LEU A 31 -5.47 8.20 4.19
CA LEU A 31 -5.86 7.05 3.37
C LEU A 31 -6.79 6.10 4.11
N PHE A 32 -6.55 5.81 5.40
CA PHE A 32 -7.48 5.03 6.21
C PHE A 32 -8.89 5.62 6.21
N VAL A 33 -9.01 6.93 6.36
CA VAL A 33 -10.30 7.62 6.35
C VAL A 33 -10.96 7.56 4.98
N ILE A 34 -10.23 7.89 3.90
CA ILE A 34 -10.77 7.84 2.53
C ILE A 34 -11.25 6.42 2.21
N THR A 35 -10.40 5.41 2.42
CA THR A 35 -10.76 4.02 2.16
C THR A 35 -11.92 3.54 3.03
N ALA A 36 -12.01 3.97 4.29
CA ALA A 36 -13.17 3.65 5.14
C ALA A 36 -14.48 4.26 4.60
N VAL A 37 -14.42 5.48 4.07
CA VAL A 37 -15.56 6.12 3.41
C VAL A 37 -15.96 5.36 2.15
N ASP A 38 -15.00 4.93 1.33
CA ASP A 38 -15.26 4.14 0.13
C ASP A 38 -15.97 2.81 0.47
N VAL A 39 -15.49 2.11 1.51
CA VAL A 39 -16.13 0.86 2.00
C VAL A 39 -17.55 1.12 2.51
N ALA A 40 -17.77 2.21 3.23
CA ALA A 40 -19.11 2.59 3.69
C ALA A 40 -20.05 2.87 2.51
N GLY A 41 -19.54 3.54 1.46
CA GLY A 41 -20.26 3.75 0.20
C GLY A 41 -20.64 2.43 -0.48
N LEU A 42 -19.72 1.47 -0.56
CA LEU A 42 -19.99 0.15 -1.15
C LEU A 42 -21.06 -0.64 -0.37
N LEU A 43 -21.00 -0.59 0.96
CA LEU A 43 -22.00 -1.23 1.82
C LEU A 43 -23.39 -0.61 1.64
N ALA A 44 -23.46 0.71 1.43
CA ALA A 44 -24.73 1.41 1.21
C ALA A 44 -25.42 1.02 -0.11
N HIS A 45 -24.65 0.72 -1.16
CA HIS A 45 -25.17 0.30 -2.48
C HIS A 45 -25.34 -1.23 -2.61
N ALA A 46 -24.92 -2.02 -1.62
CA ALA A 46 -25.12 -3.46 -1.61
C ALA A 46 -26.60 -3.92 -1.74
N PRO A 47 -27.61 -3.22 -1.19
CA PRO A 47 -29.02 -3.56 -1.39
C PRO A 47 -29.47 -3.47 -2.85
N ASP A 48 -28.93 -2.52 -3.63
CA ASP A 48 -29.32 -2.28 -5.03
C ASP A 48 -28.96 -3.47 -5.93
N TYR A 49 -27.89 -4.19 -5.59
CA TYR A 49 -27.50 -5.45 -6.23
C TYR A 49 -28.53 -6.58 -6.05
N PHE A 50 -29.25 -6.61 -4.93
CA PHE A 50 -30.28 -7.62 -4.69
C PHE A 50 -31.57 -7.33 -5.46
N SER A 51 -31.85 -6.06 -5.76
CA SER A 51 -33.01 -5.65 -6.57
C SER A 51 -32.77 -5.70 -8.10
N ALA A 52 -31.52 -5.73 -8.55
CA ALA A 52 -31.19 -5.74 -9.98
C ALA A 52 -31.40 -7.12 -10.65
N SER A 53 -31.88 -7.15 -11.90
CA SER A 53 -32.12 -8.37 -12.68
C SER A 53 -31.29 -8.43 -13.96
N GLY A 54 -30.79 -9.62 -14.33
CA GLY A 54 -30.17 -9.89 -15.63
C GLY A 54 -28.78 -9.29 -15.82
N GLU A 55 -28.59 -8.54 -16.91
CA GLU A 55 -27.31 -7.93 -17.32
C GLU A 55 -26.83 -6.84 -16.35
N ASP A 56 -27.74 -6.02 -15.80
CA ASP A 56 -27.39 -4.98 -14.83
C ASP A 56 -26.75 -5.55 -13.57
N ARG A 57 -27.20 -6.74 -13.14
CA ARG A 57 -26.60 -7.45 -12.02
C ARG A 57 -25.16 -7.88 -12.30
N ARG A 58 -24.85 -8.25 -13.55
CA ARG A 58 -23.50 -8.67 -13.93
C ARG A 58 -22.54 -7.49 -13.94
N LEU A 59 -22.99 -6.34 -14.45
CA LEU A 59 -22.20 -5.09 -14.44
C LEU A 59 -21.95 -4.61 -13.01
N LEU A 60 -23.00 -4.52 -12.19
CA LEU A 60 -22.87 -4.16 -10.77
C LEU A 60 -21.94 -5.11 -10.01
N LYS A 61 -21.96 -6.42 -10.33
CA LYS A 61 -21.03 -7.38 -9.72
C LYS A 61 -19.57 -7.03 -10.04
N ILE A 62 -19.26 -6.73 -11.30
CA ILE A 62 -17.89 -6.41 -11.73
C ILE A 62 -17.41 -5.14 -11.03
N GLU A 63 -18.25 -4.11 -11.00
CA GLU A 63 -17.97 -2.83 -10.35
C GLU A 63 -17.77 -2.98 -8.84
N MET A 64 -18.67 -3.69 -8.14
CA MET A 64 -18.52 -3.96 -6.70
C MET A 64 -17.25 -4.74 -6.38
N VAL A 65 -16.90 -5.74 -7.20
CA VAL A 65 -15.67 -6.52 -7.01
C VAL A 65 -14.43 -5.64 -7.23
N ALA A 66 -14.42 -4.82 -8.29
CA ALA A 66 -13.32 -3.90 -8.58
C ALA A 66 -13.09 -2.91 -7.42
N HIS A 67 -14.16 -2.23 -6.98
CA HIS A 67 -14.08 -1.29 -5.85
C HIS A 67 -13.70 -1.96 -4.52
N THR A 68 -14.15 -3.19 -4.28
CA THR A 68 -13.75 -3.94 -3.07
C THR A 68 -12.27 -4.25 -3.08
N VAL A 69 -11.73 -4.68 -4.24
CA VAL A 69 -10.29 -4.95 -4.40
C VAL A 69 -9.47 -3.67 -4.21
N GLY A 70 -9.92 -2.54 -4.79
CA GLY A 70 -9.31 -1.23 -4.57
C GLY A 70 -9.33 -0.79 -3.10
N ALA A 71 -10.44 -1.02 -2.39
CA ALA A 71 -10.54 -0.69 -0.96
C ALA A 71 -9.58 -1.52 -0.08
N ILE A 72 -9.43 -2.83 -0.37
CA ILE A 72 -8.46 -3.67 0.34
C ILE A 72 -7.04 -3.14 0.12
N ASP A 73 -6.70 -2.75 -1.10
CA ASP A 73 -5.39 -2.20 -1.42
C ASP A 73 -5.14 -0.83 -0.75
N GLY A 74 -6.16 0.04 -0.72
CA GLY A 74 -6.11 1.31 0.01
C GLY A 74 -5.74 1.12 1.49
N PHE A 75 -6.33 0.13 2.17
CA PHE A 75 -5.97 -0.18 3.56
C PHE A 75 -4.57 -0.78 3.70
N LEU A 76 -4.11 -1.60 2.74
CA LEU A 76 -2.75 -2.11 2.74
C LEU A 76 -1.74 -0.96 2.60
N LEU A 77 -1.93 -0.07 1.62
CA LEU A 77 -1.09 1.10 1.42
C LEU A 77 -1.07 1.99 2.68
N ALA A 78 -2.23 2.27 3.26
CA ALA A 78 -2.34 3.05 4.49
C ALA A 78 -1.54 2.41 5.65
N THR A 79 -1.70 1.10 5.85
CA THR A 79 -0.97 0.33 6.87
C THR A 79 0.54 0.41 6.66
N ILE A 80 0.99 0.47 5.42
CA ILE A 80 2.42 0.40 5.11
C ILE A 80 3.09 1.75 5.23
N LEU A 81 2.38 2.84 4.91
CA LEU A 81 2.81 4.18 5.29
C LEU A 81 2.91 4.31 6.82
N LEU A 82 2.00 3.68 7.58
CA LEU A 82 2.08 3.66 9.05
C LEU A 82 3.31 2.90 9.55
N ILE A 83 3.53 1.67 9.06
CA ILE A 83 4.71 0.86 9.41
C ILE A 83 6.01 1.58 9.00
N PHE A 84 6.01 2.25 7.84
CA PHE A 84 7.15 3.03 7.38
C PHE A 84 7.42 4.24 8.29
N SER A 85 6.37 4.97 8.70
CA SER A 85 6.48 6.07 9.65
C SER A 85 7.08 5.61 10.98
N LEU A 86 6.55 4.53 11.56
CA LEU A 86 7.04 3.93 12.80
C LEU A 86 8.48 3.42 12.66
N GLY A 87 8.79 2.72 11.56
CA GLY A 87 10.14 2.20 11.30
C GLY A 87 11.19 3.29 11.09
N LEU A 88 10.83 4.41 10.45
CA LEU A 88 11.71 5.59 10.36
C LEU A 88 11.93 6.23 11.73
N TYR A 89 10.90 6.29 12.57
CA TYR A 89 11.01 6.83 13.92
C TYR A 89 11.96 5.99 14.77
N GLU A 90 11.74 4.67 14.80
CA GLU A 90 12.52 3.73 15.60
C GLU A 90 14.00 3.72 15.18
N LEU A 91 14.28 3.75 13.88
CA LEU A 91 15.64 3.68 13.38
C LEU A 91 16.46 4.97 13.59
N PHE A 92 15.84 6.14 13.43
CA PHE A 92 16.57 7.41 13.39
C PHE A 92 16.38 8.31 14.62
N ILE A 93 15.31 8.11 15.40
CA ILE A 93 15.01 8.91 16.59
C ILE A 93 15.26 8.12 17.87
N SER A 94 14.46 7.09 18.14
CA SER A 94 14.57 6.26 19.36
C SER A 94 13.64 5.06 19.32
N ASP A 95 14.02 4.03 20.05
CA ASP A 95 13.17 2.90 20.34
C ASP A 95 11.88 3.36 21.04
N ILE A 96 10.76 2.74 20.69
CA ILE A 96 9.46 3.02 21.33
C ILE A 96 9.40 2.23 22.65
N ASP A 97 9.57 2.90 23.79
CA ASP A 97 9.64 2.26 25.10
C ASP A 97 8.35 1.50 25.48
N GLU A 98 7.18 1.99 25.07
CA GLU A 98 5.89 1.30 25.25
C GLU A 98 5.82 -0.06 24.53
N ALA A 99 6.54 -0.22 23.40
CA ALA A 99 6.61 -1.47 22.67
C ALA A 99 7.46 -2.52 23.43
N LYS A 100 8.46 -2.08 24.21
CA LYS A 100 9.32 -2.95 25.03
C LYS A 100 8.63 -3.44 26.30
N GLU A 101 7.84 -2.59 26.98
CA GLU A 101 7.13 -2.97 28.20
C GLU A 101 5.99 -3.98 27.96
N SER A 102 5.36 -3.97 26.78
CA SER A 102 4.23 -4.86 26.47
C SER A 102 4.62 -6.31 26.14
N GLY A 103 5.91 -6.65 26.08
CA GLY A 103 6.39 -7.99 25.73
C GLY A 103 6.06 -8.47 24.30
N GLN A 104 5.35 -7.65 23.50
CA GLN A 104 5.05 -7.90 22.10
C GLN A 104 6.11 -7.36 21.12
N SER A 105 7.14 -6.69 21.65
CA SER A 105 8.28 -6.12 20.91
C SER A 105 8.88 -7.07 19.86
N SER A 106 8.85 -8.39 20.07
CA SER A 106 9.75 -9.29 19.32
C SER A 106 9.20 -9.92 18.02
N LYS A 107 7.95 -9.67 17.59
CA LYS A 107 7.42 -10.38 16.39
C LYS A 107 6.82 -9.54 15.27
N VAL A 108 6.44 -8.28 15.51
CA VAL A 108 5.77 -7.47 14.47
C VAL A 108 6.58 -6.25 14.03
N LEU A 109 7.49 -5.73 14.86
CA LEU A 109 8.16 -4.44 14.62
C LEU A 109 9.69 -4.45 14.77
N VAL A 110 10.38 -5.59 14.85
CA VAL A 110 11.85 -5.61 14.81
C VAL A 110 12.33 -5.46 13.36
N ILE A 111 12.33 -4.23 12.85
CA ILE A 111 12.96 -3.88 11.57
C ILE A 111 14.43 -3.57 11.88
N ASN A 112 15.29 -4.59 11.80
CA ASN A 112 16.72 -4.47 12.11
C ASN A 112 17.51 -3.61 11.09
N SER A 113 16.91 -3.19 9.96
CA SER A 113 17.59 -2.33 8.97
C SER A 113 16.64 -1.65 7.97
N LEU A 114 17.10 -0.54 7.38
CA LEU A 114 16.45 0.12 6.23
C LEU A 114 16.23 -0.79 5.04
N ASP A 115 17.05 -1.83 4.88
CA ASP A 115 16.97 -2.74 3.74
C ASP A 115 15.80 -3.72 3.92
N ASP A 116 15.49 -4.13 5.16
CA ASP A 116 14.28 -4.92 5.43
C ASP A 116 13.00 -4.08 5.27
N LEU A 117 13.06 -2.78 5.65
CA LEU A 117 11.95 -1.85 5.41
C LEU A 117 11.75 -1.59 3.90
N LYS A 118 12.82 -1.30 3.16
CA LYS A 118 12.78 -1.12 1.70
C LYS A 118 12.31 -2.39 0.99
N ALA A 119 12.75 -3.56 1.42
CA ALA A 119 12.30 -4.83 0.84
C ALA A 119 10.81 -5.08 1.09
N LYS A 120 10.31 -4.81 2.31
CA LYS A 120 8.88 -4.91 2.63
C LYS A 120 8.05 -3.89 1.86
N LEU A 121 8.54 -2.65 1.72
CA LEU A 121 7.86 -1.57 1.00
C LEU A 121 7.80 -1.86 -0.51
N ALA A 122 8.92 -2.29 -1.12
CA ALA A 122 8.97 -2.66 -2.53
C ALA A 122 8.01 -3.79 -2.88
N LYS A 123 7.89 -4.79 -2.00
CA LYS A 123 6.92 -5.89 -2.16
C LYS A 123 5.48 -5.37 -2.21
N VAL A 124 5.18 -4.34 -1.45
CA VAL A 124 3.82 -3.79 -1.35
C VAL A 124 3.51 -2.92 -2.54
N ILE A 125 4.44 -2.05 -2.97
CA ILE A 125 4.27 -1.29 -4.21
C ILE A 125 3.96 -2.25 -5.37
N LEU A 126 4.65 -3.39 -5.41
CA LEU A 126 4.38 -4.43 -6.41
C LEU A 126 2.94 -4.98 -6.28
N MET A 127 2.45 -5.22 -5.06
CA MET A 127 1.07 -5.65 -4.82
C MET A 127 0.03 -4.60 -5.22
N ILE A 128 0.27 -3.32 -4.91
CA ILE A 128 -0.58 -2.19 -5.33
C ILE A 128 -0.66 -2.15 -6.85
N LEU A 129 0.48 -2.24 -7.53
CA LEU A 129 0.52 -2.24 -9.00
C LEU A 129 -0.29 -3.39 -9.60
N VAL A 130 -0.23 -4.58 -8.96
CA VAL A 130 -1.01 -5.76 -9.36
C VAL A 130 -2.51 -5.51 -9.18
N VAL A 131 -2.92 -4.97 -8.01
CA VAL A 131 -4.31 -4.66 -7.71
C VAL A 131 -4.85 -3.60 -8.67
N THR A 132 -4.15 -2.48 -8.83
CA THR A 132 -4.54 -1.40 -9.77
C THR A 132 -4.64 -1.94 -11.20
N PHE A 133 -3.71 -2.80 -11.63
CA PHE A 133 -3.79 -3.43 -12.95
C PHE A 133 -5.05 -4.29 -13.09
N PHE A 134 -5.40 -5.09 -12.07
CA PHE A 134 -6.63 -5.89 -12.06
C PHE A 134 -7.89 -5.02 -12.03
N GLU A 135 -7.92 -3.97 -11.22
CA GLU A 135 -9.04 -3.02 -11.14
C GLU A 135 -9.30 -2.35 -12.51
N VAL A 136 -8.26 -1.77 -13.10
CA VAL A 136 -8.33 -1.14 -14.43
C VAL A 136 -8.74 -2.16 -15.48
N SER A 137 -8.18 -3.38 -15.41
CA SER A 137 -8.53 -4.47 -16.31
C SER A 137 -10.00 -4.88 -16.24
N LEU A 138 -10.61 -4.90 -15.05
CA LEU A 138 -12.01 -5.29 -14.89
C LEU A 138 -12.97 -4.23 -15.46
N SER A 139 -12.54 -2.97 -15.51
CA SER A 139 -13.31 -1.85 -16.07
C SER A 139 -13.12 -1.64 -17.59
N MET A 140 -12.18 -2.34 -18.22
CA MET A 140 -11.84 -2.16 -19.63
C MET A 140 -12.81 -2.91 -20.56
N SER A 141 -13.38 -2.21 -21.54
CA SER A 141 -14.17 -2.81 -22.61
C SER A 141 -13.27 -3.31 -23.74
N PHE A 142 -13.27 -4.63 -23.99
CA PHE A 142 -12.51 -5.22 -25.10
C PHE A 142 -13.25 -5.06 -26.42
N THR A 143 -12.77 -4.18 -27.30
CA THR A 143 -13.40 -3.91 -28.60
C THR A 143 -12.79 -4.70 -29.75
N GLY A 144 -11.51 -5.06 -29.67
CA GLY A 144 -10.81 -5.82 -30.71
C GLY A 144 -9.87 -6.91 -30.18
N ALA A 145 -9.44 -7.80 -31.07
CA ALA A 145 -8.52 -8.90 -30.74
C ALA A 145 -7.13 -8.41 -30.29
N LEU A 146 -6.71 -7.21 -30.74
CA LEU A 146 -5.46 -6.58 -30.28
C LEU A 146 -5.55 -6.14 -28.81
N ASP A 147 -6.72 -5.68 -28.35
CA ASP A 147 -6.92 -5.27 -26.96
C ASP A 147 -6.75 -6.47 -26.02
N LEU A 148 -7.27 -7.64 -26.41
CA LEU A 148 -7.05 -8.89 -25.67
C LEU A 148 -5.57 -9.31 -25.66
N LEU A 149 -4.84 -9.07 -26.75
CA LEU A 149 -3.42 -9.42 -26.85
C LEU A 149 -2.57 -8.51 -25.96
N TYR A 150 -2.81 -7.20 -25.95
CA TYR A 150 -2.15 -6.26 -25.04
C TYR A 150 -2.49 -6.56 -23.58
N PHE A 151 -3.74 -6.91 -23.28
CA PHE A 151 -4.14 -7.32 -21.95
C PHE A 151 -3.43 -8.60 -21.47
N SER A 152 -3.38 -9.61 -22.34
CA SER A 152 -2.65 -10.87 -22.05
C SER A 152 -1.16 -10.63 -21.84
N LEU A 153 -0.55 -9.72 -22.61
CA LEU A 153 0.84 -9.31 -22.43
C LEU A 153 1.04 -8.57 -21.10
N GLY A 154 0.10 -7.72 -20.70
CA GLY A 154 0.09 -7.04 -19.40
C GLY A 154 0.08 -8.04 -18.25
N ILE A 155 -0.81 -9.04 -18.29
CA ILE A 155 -0.85 -10.12 -17.29
C ILE A 155 0.50 -10.86 -17.25
N LEU A 156 1.10 -11.15 -18.40
CA LEU A 156 2.40 -11.83 -18.47
C LEU A 156 3.52 -10.99 -17.84
N MET A 157 3.55 -9.68 -18.07
CA MET A 157 4.52 -8.77 -17.44
C MET A 157 4.32 -8.68 -15.93
N VAL A 158 3.07 -8.58 -15.45
CA VAL A 158 2.75 -8.57 -14.01
C VAL A 158 3.18 -9.89 -13.36
N SER A 159 2.90 -11.03 -14.02
CA SER A 159 3.34 -12.34 -13.54
C SER A 159 4.86 -12.47 -13.50
N LEU A 160 5.58 -11.94 -14.48
CA LEU A 160 7.04 -11.92 -14.48
C LEU A 160 7.59 -11.03 -13.36
N ALA A 161 7.01 -9.85 -13.15
CA ALA A 161 7.40 -8.95 -12.08
C ALA A 161 7.23 -9.62 -10.70
N LEU A 162 6.11 -10.31 -10.48
CA LEU A 162 5.86 -11.09 -9.27
C LEU A 162 6.87 -12.24 -9.09
N TYR A 163 7.16 -12.97 -10.17
CA TYR A 163 8.12 -14.07 -10.13
C TYR A 163 9.53 -13.59 -9.77
N PHE A 164 10.02 -12.52 -10.39
CA PHE A 164 11.32 -11.94 -10.05
C PHE A 164 11.34 -11.34 -8.65
N GLY A 165 10.25 -10.66 -8.25
CA GLY A 165 10.09 -10.12 -6.91
C GLY A 165 10.10 -11.20 -5.81
N SER A 166 9.54 -12.40 -6.07
CA SER A 166 9.58 -13.49 -5.10
C SER A 166 10.94 -14.19 -5.04
N LYS A 167 11.67 -14.25 -6.15
CA LYS A 167 12.96 -14.93 -6.26
C LYS A 167 14.10 -14.16 -5.57
N ALA A 168 13.99 -12.84 -5.47
CA ALA A 168 14.92 -12.00 -4.71
C ALA A 168 14.96 -12.28 -3.19
N LYS A 169 14.11 -13.20 -2.71
CA LYS A 169 13.99 -13.60 -1.30
C LYS A 169 14.83 -14.82 -0.92
N HIS A 170 15.58 -15.40 -1.87
CA HIS A 170 16.50 -16.51 -1.65
C HIS A 170 17.96 -16.09 -1.89
#